data_AF-Q9UU87-F1
#
_entry.id   AF-Q9UU87-F1
#
_cell.length_a   1.000
_cell.length_b   1.000
_cell.length_c   1.000
_cell.angle_alpha   90.00
_cell.angle_beta   90.00
_cell.angle_gamma   90.00
#
_symmetry.space_group_name_H-M   'P 1'
#
loop_
_entity.id
_entity.type
_entity.pdbx_description
1 polymer ?
#
loop_
_entity_poly.entity_id
_entity_poly.type
_entity_poly.pdbx_seq_one_letter_code
_entity_poly.pdbx_strand_id
1 'polypeptide(L)'
;MSLPLPSFLSSNNYNSSETSLLTEGPESDEEDEGPLLKQYRLKNMLGYGACSTVYLAVDVSTNIEYAIKEFKKTSLRRREKFRLMQLEKELGSFNDMDSSTIEDQIRNQEKKDPYYYIRKELDVLKVLDHENVVKLYQVINSDYKDSLCMVLNYCPGGKLASVDHGISFDPMPLETCRKSFRQLVLAVNYIHGKGVIHRDIKPDNILFKENNNLCVIDFGLAEFLPKDGFVKPASGTPAFMAPELFDNELKKIKGKPLDIWSMGVTLYVIAFAEFPFNGSTILDMINVIKGKSLMIPAYCNSDLRKLLERCLEKNPEKRITIEELLRDPFLTERGKHHLTSSSIVTAFSSIWEI
;
A
#
# COMPACT_ATOMS: atom_id res chain seq x y z
N MET A 1 -25.06 -5.76 20.12
CA MET A 1 -24.99 -4.33 19.79
C MET A 1 -23.84 -4.15 18.82
N SER A 2 -24.15 -4.20 17.52
CA SER A 2 -23.20 -4.26 16.42
C SER A 2 -22.98 -2.88 15.83
N LEU A 3 -21.76 -2.36 15.93
CA LEU A 3 -21.33 -1.16 15.21
C LEU A 3 -21.21 -1.49 13.71
N PRO A 4 -21.69 -0.63 12.79
CA PRO A 4 -21.46 -0.82 11.36
C PRO A 4 -20.04 -0.34 10.99
N LEU A 5 -19.26 -1.21 10.36
CA LEU A 5 -17.97 -0.88 9.74
C LEU A 5 -18.18 0.06 8.52
N PRO A 6 -17.26 1.01 8.25
CA PRO A 6 -17.36 1.88 7.09
C PRO A 6 -17.24 1.07 5.80
N SER A 7 -18.27 1.15 4.96
CA SER A 7 -18.25 0.67 3.58
C SER A 7 -17.32 1.54 2.74
N PHE A 8 -16.12 1.06 2.44
CA PHE A 8 -15.35 1.50 1.27
C PHE A 8 -15.60 0.50 0.15
N LEU A 9 -16.81 0.52 -0.41
CA LEU A 9 -17.09 -0.03 -1.73
C LEU A 9 -17.13 1.17 -2.68
N SER A 10 -16.17 1.23 -3.59
CA SER A 10 -16.19 2.10 -4.75
C SER A 10 -17.37 1.70 -5.64
N SER A 11 -18.50 2.38 -5.47
CA SER A 11 -19.52 2.46 -6.49
C SER A 11 -19.22 3.65 -7.38
N ASN A 12 -18.90 3.40 -8.65
CA ASN A 12 -19.32 4.26 -9.75
C ASN A 12 -19.36 3.45 -11.05
N ASN A 13 -20.59 3.10 -11.44
CA ASN A 13 -20.96 2.64 -12.77
C ASN A 13 -20.60 3.71 -13.81
N TYR A 14 -19.89 3.35 -14.87
CA TYR A 14 -20.09 3.97 -16.18
C TYR A 14 -19.96 2.92 -17.27
N ASN A 15 -21.03 2.86 -18.07
CA ASN A 15 -21.27 1.95 -19.18
C ASN A 15 -20.19 2.05 -20.26
N SER A 16 -19.68 0.89 -20.67
CA SER A 16 -19.00 0.67 -21.93
C SER A 16 -20.03 0.54 -23.06
N SER A 17 -20.02 1.46 -24.02
CA SER A 17 -20.57 1.22 -25.35
C SER A 17 -20.06 2.24 -26.37
N GLU A 18 -19.40 1.68 -27.39
CA GLU A 18 -19.48 2.04 -28.81
C GLU A 18 -18.55 3.11 -29.43
N THR A 19 -17.79 2.61 -30.42
CA THR A 19 -17.52 3.17 -31.76
C THR A 19 -16.61 4.40 -31.87
N SER A 20 -15.71 4.56 -32.84
CA SER A 20 -15.34 3.83 -34.07
C SER A 20 -14.10 4.52 -34.67
N LEU A 21 -13.30 3.76 -35.43
CA LEU A 21 -12.40 4.11 -36.55
C LEU A 21 -12.22 5.59 -36.92
N LEU A 22 -10.98 6.02 -37.20
CA LEU A 22 -10.51 6.89 -38.30
C LEU A 22 -9.00 7.20 -38.11
N THR A 23 -8.11 6.55 -38.87
CA THR A 23 -7.30 7.07 -40.01
C THR A 23 -6.07 7.91 -39.66
N GLU A 24 -4.91 7.37 -40.07
CA GLU A 24 -3.56 7.94 -40.04
C GLU A 24 -3.46 9.27 -40.81
N GLY A 25 -2.80 10.25 -40.19
CA GLY A 25 -2.33 11.51 -40.77
C GLY A 25 -1.00 11.89 -40.08
N PRO A 26 -0.12 12.66 -40.73
CA PRO A 26 1.29 12.75 -40.37
C PRO A 26 1.47 13.54 -39.06
N GLU A 27 2.13 12.93 -38.06
CA GLU A 27 2.46 13.57 -36.78
C GLU A 27 3.50 14.69 -37.00
N SER A 28 3.07 15.92 -36.75
CA SER A 28 3.93 17.08 -36.51
C SER A 28 4.27 17.16 -35.02
N ASP A 29 5.56 17.20 -34.70
CA ASP A 29 6.20 17.20 -33.36
C ASP A 29 5.94 18.45 -32.47
N GLU A 30 4.70 18.93 -32.34
CA GLU A 30 4.39 20.13 -31.51
C GLU A 30 3.11 20.02 -30.68
N GLU A 31 2.91 18.99 -29.84
CA GLU A 31 1.69 18.91 -29.00
C GLU A 31 1.80 18.00 -27.75
N ASP A 32 2.64 18.32 -26.74
CA ASP A 32 2.54 17.67 -25.40
C ASP A 32 3.19 18.46 -24.23
N GLU A 33 2.89 19.75 -24.11
CA GLU A 33 3.29 20.55 -22.94
C GLU A 33 2.25 20.45 -21.82
N GLY A 34 2.22 19.31 -21.11
CA GLY A 34 1.44 19.18 -19.89
C GLY A 34 1.85 20.19 -18.79
N PRO A 35 1.00 20.43 -17.78
CA PRO A 35 1.22 21.51 -16.81
C PRO A 35 2.51 21.31 -16.01
N LEU A 36 3.24 22.40 -15.80
CA LEU A 36 4.47 22.42 -15.02
C LEU A 36 4.18 22.53 -13.51
N LEU A 37 4.83 21.69 -12.71
CA LEU A 37 4.84 21.73 -11.24
C LEU A 37 6.30 21.88 -10.78
N LYS A 38 6.71 23.11 -10.43
CA LYS A 38 8.13 23.48 -10.25
C LYS A 38 8.96 23.10 -11.49
N GLN A 39 9.85 22.11 -11.41
CA GLN A 39 10.64 21.60 -12.53
C GLN A 39 10.06 20.34 -13.19
N TYR A 40 8.92 19.83 -12.70
CA TYR A 40 8.33 18.59 -13.21
C TYR A 40 7.22 18.90 -14.19
N ARG A 41 7.35 18.43 -15.42
CA ARG A 41 6.28 18.48 -16.41
C ARG A 41 5.37 17.28 -16.20
N LEU A 42 4.12 17.52 -15.80
CA LEU A 42 3.14 16.45 -15.65
C LEU A 42 2.76 15.91 -17.03
N LYS A 43 2.68 14.58 -17.14
CA LYS A 43 2.27 13.83 -18.32
C LYS A 43 0.94 13.13 -18.03
N ASN A 44 0.78 11.87 -18.44
CA ASN A 44 -0.43 11.09 -18.25
C ASN A 44 -0.69 10.72 -16.78
N MET A 45 -1.96 10.49 -16.46
CA MET A 45 -2.38 9.92 -15.18
C MET A 45 -2.00 8.44 -15.13
N LEU A 46 -1.35 8.01 -14.04
CA LEU A 46 -0.99 6.61 -13.78
C LEU A 46 -2.05 5.86 -12.99
N GLY A 47 -2.81 6.56 -12.14
CA GLY A 47 -3.88 5.96 -11.34
C GLY A 47 -4.49 6.90 -10.32
N TYR A 48 -5.49 6.40 -9.59
CA TYR A 48 -6.18 7.12 -8.52
C TYR A 48 -6.13 6.31 -7.22
N GLY A 49 -6.05 7.02 -6.10
CA GLY A 49 -6.26 6.50 -4.75
C GLY A 49 -7.45 7.19 -4.09
N ALA A 50 -7.79 6.81 -2.86
CA ALA A 50 -8.98 7.33 -2.17
C ALA A 50 -9.01 8.87 -2.02
N CYS A 51 -7.86 9.52 -1.92
CA CYS A 51 -7.74 10.98 -1.78
C CYS A 51 -6.63 11.59 -2.65
N SER A 52 -6.09 10.81 -3.59
CA SER A 52 -4.94 11.21 -4.39
C SER A 52 -5.07 10.79 -5.85
N THR A 53 -4.41 11.53 -6.73
CA THR A 53 -4.20 11.16 -8.13
C THR A 53 -2.71 11.02 -8.38
N VAL A 54 -2.29 10.01 -9.12
CA VAL A 54 -0.89 9.77 -9.44
C VAL A 54 -0.66 10.10 -10.92
N TYR A 55 0.34 10.93 -11.21
CA TYR A 55 0.72 11.33 -12.56
C TYR A 55 2.14 10.87 -12.86
N LEU A 56 2.41 10.50 -14.12
CA LEU A 56 3.77 10.47 -14.64
C LEU A 56 4.25 11.91 -14.75
N ALA A 57 5.51 12.17 -14.42
CA ALA A 57 6.12 13.47 -14.59
C ALA A 57 7.57 13.32 -15.01
N VAL A 58 8.06 14.28 -15.79
CA VAL A 58 9.47 14.33 -16.24
C VAL A 58 10.11 15.58 -15.66
N ASP A 59 11.27 15.43 -15.02
CA ASP A 59 12.10 16.57 -14.65
C ASP A 59 12.69 17.20 -15.91
N VAL A 60 12.33 18.45 -16.20
CA VAL A 60 12.69 19.12 -17.45
C VAL A 60 14.19 19.35 -17.63
N SER A 61 14.97 19.32 -16.55
CA SER A 61 16.41 19.56 -16.58
C SER A 61 17.24 18.28 -16.78
N THR A 62 16.73 17.15 -16.30
CA THR A 62 17.46 15.87 -16.31
C THR A 62 16.83 14.82 -17.23
N ASN A 63 15.60 15.05 -17.69
CA ASN A 63 14.78 14.10 -18.43
C ASN A 63 14.51 12.79 -17.67
N ILE A 64 14.61 12.80 -16.34
CA ILE A 64 14.31 11.66 -15.47
C ILE A 64 12.81 11.60 -15.16
N GLU A 65 12.24 10.41 -15.20
CA GLU A 65 10.83 10.14 -14.92
C GLU A 65 10.54 9.93 -13.41
N TYR A 66 9.41 10.47 -12.97
CA TYR A 66 8.92 10.40 -11.60
C TYR A 66 7.42 10.10 -11.56
N ALA A 67 6.97 9.51 -10.46
CA ALA A 67 5.55 9.44 -10.13
C ALA A 67 5.20 10.57 -9.16
N ILE A 68 4.24 11.42 -9.51
CA ILE A 68 3.76 12.50 -8.65
C ILE A 68 2.40 12.12 -8.07
N LYS A 69 2.36 11.82 -6.77
CA LYS A 69 1.13 11.55 -6.00
C LYS A 69 0.60 12.89 -5.48
N GLU A 70 -0.42 13.42 -6.15
CA GLU A 70 -1.10 14.68 -5.80
C GLU A 70 -2.28 14.40 -4.86
N PHE A 71 -2.35 15.12 -3.74
CA PHE A 71 -3.43 15.09 -2.77
C PHE A 71 -4.15 16.44 -2.75
N LYS A 72 -5.47 16.45 -2.94
CA LYS A 72 -6.27 17.68 -2.79
C LYS A 72 -6.51 17.97 -1.32
N LYS A 73 -6.08 19.15 -0.84
CA LYS A 73 -6.25 19.57 0.56
C LYS A 73 -7.74 19.63 0.96
N THR A 74 -8.61 20.09 0.06
CA THR A 74 -10.08 20.00 0.19
C THR A 74 -10.57 18.58 0.48
N SER A 75 -10.11 17.57 -0.25
CA SER A 75 -10.51 16.16 -0.03
C SER A 75 -10.00 15.64 1.31
N LEU A 76 -8.77 15.99 1.67
CA LEU A 76 -8.16 15.60 2.94
C LEU A 76 -8.89 16.22 4.14
N ARG A 77 -9.23 17.51 4.08
CA ARG A 77 -10.09 18.21 5.06
C ARG A 77 -11.42 17.49 5.28
N ARG A 78 -12.10 17.11 4.19
CA ARG A 78 -13.39 16.40 4.26
C ARG A 78 -13.26 15.03 4.92
N ARG A 79 -12.22 14.27 4.57
CA ARG A 79 -11.94 12.96 5.18
C ARG A 79 -11.68 13.09 6.68
N GLU A 80 -10.85 14.06 7.08
CA GLU A 80 -10.53 14.27 8.49
C GLU A 80 -11.75 14.73 9.30
N LYS A 81 -12.55 15.65 8.75
CA LYS A 81 -13.82 16.08 9.36
C LYS A 81 -14.73 14.88 9.62
N PHE A 82 -14.88 14.01 8.62
CA PHE A 82 -15.70 12.81 8.77
C PHE A 82 -15.15 11.85 9.83
N ARG A 83 -13.82 11.66 9.90
CA ARG A 83 -13.16 10.85 10.93
C ARG A 83 -13.40 11.39 12.34
N LEU A 84 -13.24 12.70 12.55
CA LEU A 84 -13.48 13.33 13.86
C LEU A 84 -14.96 13.21 14.28
N MET A 85 -15.89 13.45 13.36
CA MET A 85 -17.32 13.27 13.61
C MET A 85 -17.71 11.82 13.97
N GLN A 86 -17.01 10.82 13.42
CA GLN A 86 -17.23 9.42 13.81
C GLN A 86 -16.72 9.13 15.23
N LEU A 87 -15.52 9.62 15.56
CA LEU A 87 -14.95 9.45 16.90
C LEU A 87 -15.81 10.10 17.98
N GLU A 88 -16.38 11.26 17.71
CA GLU A 88 -17.31 11.94 18.62
C GLU A 88 -18.55 11.09 18.92
N LYS A 89 -19.12 10.43 17.89
CA LYS A 89 -20.26 9.52 18.07
C LYS A 89 -19.91 8.28 18.90
N GLU A 90 -18.70 7.74 18.75
CA GLU A 90 -18.23 6.56 19.47
C GLU A 90 -17.89 6.84 20.94
N LEU A 91 -17.31 8.01 21.22
CA LEU A 91 -16.86 8.39 22.57
C LEU A 91 -18.03 8.71 23.53
N GLY A 92 -19.27 8.75 23.04
CA GLY A 92 -20.48 8.86 23.87
C GLY A 92 -20.53 10.12 24.74
N SER A 93 -19.70 11.12 24.44
CA SER A 93 -19.54 12.30 25.27
C SER A 93 -20.51 13.39 24.82
N PHE A 94 -21.55 13.51 25.63
CA PHE A 94 -22.44 14.65 25.82
C PHE A 94 -21.81 16.02 25.50
N ASN A 95 -22.57 16.84 24.75
CA ASN A 95 -22.50 18.31 24.52
C ASN A 95 -21.82 18.83 23.22
N ASP A 96 -22.67 19.25 22.29
CA ASP A 96 -22.65 20.53 21.53
C ASP A 96 -21.35 21.03 20.89
N MET A 97 -20.47 20.16 20.39
CA MET A 97 -19.45 20.65 19.46
C MET A 97 -20.06 20.84 18.08
N ASP A 98 -20.30 22.10 17.70
CA ASP A 98 -20.79 22.42 16.36
C ASP A 98 -19.73 22.04 15.31
N SER A 99 -20.19 21.58 14.14
CA SER A 99 -19.36 21.24 12.99
C SER A 99 -18.41 22.37 12.60
N SER A 100 -18.76 23.62 12.88
CA SER A 100 -17.89 24.79 12.66
C SER A 100 -16.60 24.73 13.50
N THR A 101 -16.68 24.27 14.75
CA THR A 101 -15.53 24.20 15.66
C THR A 101 -14.54 23.13 15.22
N ILE A 102 -15.04 21.96 14.78
CA ILE A 102 -14.22 20.88 14.24
C ILE A 102 -13.49 21.34 12.98
N GLU A 103 -14.20 22.02 12.08
CA GLU A 103 -13.59 22.58 10.88
C GLU A 103 -12.49 23.59 11.20
N ASP A 104 -12.71 24.49 12.17
CA ASP A 104 -11.71 25.47 12.57
C ASP A 104 -10.48 24.82 13.21
N GLN A 105 -10.66 23.77 14.02
CA GLN A 105 -9.55 23.00 14.56
C GLN A 105 -8.71 22.33 13.46
N ILE A 106 -9.37 21.67 12.51
CA ILE A 106 -8.72 21.06 11.35
C ILE A 106 -7.96 22.11 10.54
N ARG A 107 -8.61 23.24 10.21
CA ARG A 107 -7.99 24.34 9.45
C ARG A 107 -6.79 24.93 10.19
N ASN A 108 -6.86 25.06 11.52
CA ASN A 108 -5.76 25.58 12.33
C ASN A 108 -4.57 24.61 12.38
N GLN A 109 -4.83 23.31 12.44
CA GLN A 109 -3.77 22.30 12.35
C GLN A 109 -3.09 22.33 10.98
N GLU A 110 -3.88 22.39 9.89
CA GLU A 110 -3.36 22.51 8.54
C GLU A 110 -2.56 23.81 8.31
N LYS A 111 -3.02 24.94 8.86
CA LYS A 111 -2.26 26.21 8.77
C LYS A 111 -0.90 26.12 9.48
N LYS A 112 -0.82 25.37 10.58
CA LYS A 112 0.43 25.16 11.33
C LYS A 112 1.35 24.15 10.64
N ASP A 113 0.75 23.16 9.99
CA ASP A 113 1.44 22.10 9.28
C ASP A 113 0.72 21.81 7.96
N PRO A 114 1.20 22.38 6.84
CA PRO A 114 0.59 22.15 5.53
C PRO A 114 0.47 20.68 5.16
N TYR A 115 1.28 19.81 5.78
CA TYR A 115 1.31 18.38 5.53
C TYR A 115 0.49 17.55 6.52
N TYR A 116 -0.26 18.20 7.42
CA TYR A 116 -0.98 17.58 8.54
C TYR A 116 -1.70 16.27 8.16
N TYR A 117 -2.42 16.23 7.04
CA TYR A 117 -3.21 15.07 6.63
C TYR A 117 -2.43 13.88 6.10
N ILE A 118 -1.20 14.12 5.64
CA ILE A 118 -0.31 13.11 5.03
C ILE A 118 0.97 12.92 5.84
N ARG A 119 1.09 13.59 7.00
CA ARG A 119 2.31 13.61 7.81
C ARG A 119 2.76 12.20 8.21
N LYS A 120 1.83 11.32 8.59
CA LYS A 120 2.14 9.93 8.93
C LYS A 120 2.85 9.19 7.78
N GLU A 121 2.31 9.29 6.55
CA GLU A 121 2.89 8.68 5.36
C GLU A 121 4.25 9.32 5.03
N LEU A 122 4.37 10.65 5.14
CA LEU A 122 5.62 11.37 4.93
C LEU A 122 6.71 10.99 5.93
N ASP A 123 6.39 10.92 7.21
CA ASP A 123 7.35 10.61 8.27
C ASP A 123 7.90 9.18 8.10
N VAL A 124 7.06 8.25 7.67
CA VAL A 124 7.47 6.90 7.29
C VAL A 124 8.36 6.95 6.04
N LEU A 125 7.89 7.54 4.93
CA LEU A 125 8.65 7.57 3.68
C LEU A 125 10.02 8.26 3.80
N LYS A 126 10.15 9.26 4.68
CA LYS A 126 11.43 9.96 4.95
C LYS A 126 12.53 9.08 5.53
N VAL A 127 12.18 7.98 6.22
CA VAL A 127 13.17 7.08 6.85
C VAL A 127 13.48 5.85 6.03
N LEU A 128 12.80 5.69 4.88
CA LEU A 128 12.93 4.53 4.01
C LEU A 128 13.78 4.86 2.78
N ASP A 129 14.83 4.07 2.57
CA ASP A 129 15.69 4.09 1.39
C ASP A 129 16.18 2.66 1.12
N HIS A 130 15.51 1.97 0.21
CA HIS A 130 15.76 0.56 -0.13
C HIS A 130 15.37 0.29 -1.59
N GLU A 131 16.12 -0.58 -2.27
CA GLU A 131 15.92 -0.87 -3.70
C GLU A 131 14.53 -1.39 -4.04
N ASN A 132 13.87 -2.08 -3.11
CA ASN A 132 12.51 -2.61 -3.26
C ASN A 132 11.41 -1.81 -2.53
N VAL A 133 11.70 -0.57 -2.12
CA VAL A 133 10.73 0.34 -1.50
C VAL A 133 10.66 1.62 -2.31
N VAL A 134 9.49 2.26 -2.36
CA VAL A 134 9.33 3.55 -3.02
C VAL A 134 10.16 4.64 -2.34
N LYS A 135 10.88 5.42 -3.13
CA LYS A 135 11.72 6.51 -2.66
C LYS A 135 10.96 7.83 -2.78
N LEU A 136 10.84 8.55 -1.67
CA LEU A 136 10.37 9.93 -1.64
C LEU A 136 11.56 10.87 -1.91
N TYR A 137 11.51 11.59 -3.03
CA TYR A 137 12.53 12.59 -3.36
C TYR A 137 12.22 13.93 -2.73
N GLN A 138 10.97 14.39 -2.84
CA GLN A 138 10.55 15.65 -2.26
C GLN A 138 9.04 15.77 -2.12
N VAL A 139 8.62 16.77 -1.35
CA VAL A 139 7.22 17.17 -1.21
C VAL A 139 7.06 18.60 -1.71
N ILE A 140 6.03 18.85 -2.52
CA ILE A 140 5.69 20.16 -3.06
C ILE A 140 4.34 20.56 -2.49
N ASN A 141 4.29 21.65 -1.73
CA ASN A 141 3.05 22.32 -1.39
C ASN A 141 2.68 23.30 -2.53
N SER A 142 1.51 23.14 -3.14
CA SER A 142 0.98 24.04 -4.17
C SER A 142 -0.25 24.75 -3.64
N ASP A 143 -0.06 25.95 -3.08
CA ASP A 143 -1.18 26.75 -2.57
C ASP A 143 -2.13 27.19 -3.69
N TYR A 144 -1.60 27.42 -4.90
CA TYR A 144 -2.42 27.75 -6.08
C TYR A 144 -3.36 26.60 -6.49
N LYS A 145 -2.92 25.34 -6.37
CA LYS A 145 -3.74 24.17 -6.75
C LYS A 145 -4.56 23.57 -5.60
N ASP A 146 -4.50 24.14 -4.39
CA ASP A 146 -5.05 23.52 -3.16
C ASP A 146 -4.56 22.07 -3.00
N SER A 147 -3.28 21.80 -3.32
CA SER A 147 -2.75 20.43 -3.36
C SER A 147 -1.37 20.27 -2.71
N LEU A 148 -1.11 19.05 -2.25
CA LEU A 148 0.19 18.57 -1.77
C LEU A 148 0.64 17.48 -2.72
N CYS A 149 1.88 17.54 -3.21
CA CYS A 149 2.41 16.57 -4.17
C CYS A 149 3.64 15.88 -3.60
N MET A 150 3.65 14.55 -3.57
CA MET A 150 4.85 13.76 -3.30
C MET A 150 5.51 13.38 -4.62
N VAL A 151 6.80 13.67 -4.76
CA VAL A 151 7.62 13.24 -5.90
C VAL A 151 8.30 11.92 -5.54
N LEU A 152 7.94 10.85 -6.23
CA LEU A 152 8.36 9.48 -5.97
C LEU A 152 9.12 8.91 -7.18
N ASN A 153 9.97 7.90 -6.98
CA ASN A 153 10.53 7.18 -8.12
C ASN A 153 9.41 6.57 -8.98
N TYR A 154 9.53 6.68 -10.30
CA TYR A 154 8.62 6.00 -11.21
C TYR A 154 8.90 4.48 -11.26
N CYS A 155 7.85 3.70 -11.55
CA CYS A 155 7.90 2.24 -11.67
C CYS A 155 7.21 1.84 -12.99
N PRO A 156 7.95 1.74 -14.12
CA PRO A 156 7.36 1.58 -15.44
C PRO A 156 6.71 0.22 -15.72
N GLY A 157 7.05 -0.82 -14.95
CA GLY A 157 6.59 -2.19 -15.18
C GLY A 157 5.17 -2.48 -14.68
N GLY A 158 4.45 -1.48 -14.16
CA GLY A 158 3.07 -1.63 -13.70
C GLY A 158 2.91 -2.45 -12.43
N LYS A 159 1.66 -2.77 -12.07
CA LYS A 159 1.31 -3.56 -10.88
C LYS A 159 1.75 -5.02 -11.02
N LEU A 160 2.11 -5.66 -9.91
CA LEU A 160 2.37 -7.10 -9.85
C LEU A 160 1.14 -7.87 -10.32
N ALA A 161 -0.02 -7.56 -9.74
CA ALA A 161 -1.32 -7.95 -10.24
C ALA A 161 -2.37 -6.96 -9.73
N SER A 162 -3.53 -6.91 -10.36
CA SER A 162 -4.65 -6.08 -9.92
C SER A 162 -5.72 -6.96 -9.29
N VAL A 163 -6.17 -6.62 -8.07
CA VAL A 163 -7.25 -7.34 -7.40
C VAL A 163 -8.39 -6.44 -6.93
N ASP A 164 -8.28 -5.11 -7.08
CA ASP A 164 -9.27 -4.14 -6.62
C ASP A 164 -10.67 -4.35 -7.25
N HIS A 165 -10.76 -4.98 -8.42
CA HIS A 165 -12.01 -5.28 -9.14
C HIS A 165 -12.24 -6.79 -9.34
N GLY A 166 -11.65 -7.61 -8.48
CA GLY A 166 -11.60 -9.06 -8.65
C GLY A 166 -10.34 -9.53 -9.37
N ILE A 167 -10.18 -10.84 -9.48
CA ILE A 167 -9.00 -11.47 -10.10
C ILE A 167 -9.32 -11.76 -11.57
N SER A 168 -8.54 -11.15 -12.46
CA SER A 168 -8.67 -11.29 -13.92
C SER A 168 -7.33 -11.55 -14.61
N PHE A 169 -6.46 -12.32 -13.97
CA PHE A 169 -5.14 -12.69 -14.48
C PHE A 169 -4.91 -14.19 -14.29
N ASP A 170 -4.01 -14.76 -15.09
CA ASP A 170 -3.63 -16.17 -14.96
C ASP A 170 -2.62 -16.39 -13.83
N PRO A 171 -2.61 -17.58 -13.19
CA PRO A 171 -1.59 -17.95 -12.22
C PRO A 171 -0.17 -17.70 -12.75
N MET A 172 0.66 -17.00 -11.97
CA MET A 172 2.03 -16.72 -12.37
C MET A 172 2.91 -17.98 -12.30
N PRO A 173 3.90 -18.12 -13.19
CA PRO A 173 4.89 -19.19 -13.09
C PRO A 173 5.56 -19.24 -11.72
N LEU A 174 5.89 -20.45 -11.26
CA LEU A 174 6.51 -20.68 -9.94
C LEU A 174 7.77 -19.83 -9.72
N GLU A 175 8.59 -19.69 -10.76
CA GLU A 175 9.82 -18.89 -10.72
C GLU A 175 9.53 -17.39 -10.57
N THR A 176 8.51 -16.88 -11.24
CA THR A 176 8.05 -15.49 -11.09
C THR A 176 7.54 -15.26 -9.67
N CYS A 177 6.72 -16.17 -9.13
CA CYS A 177 6.27 -16.12 -7.73
C CYS A 177 7.45 -16.08 -6.76
N ARG A 178 8.45 -16.95 -6.95
CA ARG A 178 9.67 -16.99 -6.12
C ARG A 178 10.45 -15.69 -6.19
N LYS A 179 10.77 -15.18 -7.39
CA LYS A 179 11.54 -13.95 -7.59
C LYS A 179 10.83 -12.73 -6.98
N SER A 180 9.53 -12.59 -7.24
CA SER A 180 8.72 -11.53 -6.66
C SER A 180 8.68 -11.61 -5.13
N PHE A 181 8.41 -12.80 -4.57
CA PHE A 181 8.32 -12.94 -3.12
C PHE A 181 9.67 -12.74 -2.40
N ARG A 182 10.78 -13.15 -3.03
CA ARG A 182 12.14 -12.86 -2.52
C ARG A 182 12.36 -11.36 -2.35
N GLN A 183 12.03 -10.56 -3.35
CA GLN A 183 12.18 -9.10 -3.29
C GLN A 183 11.23 -8.46 -2.27
N LEU A 184 9.99 -8.97 -2.17
CA LEU A 184 9.04 -8.53 -1.15
C LEU A 184 9.55 -8.83 0.28
N VAL A 185 10.14 -10.01 0.51
CA VAL A 185 10.75 -10.36 1.80
C VAL A 185 11.90 -9.41 2.14
N LEU A 186 12.76 -9.05 1.19
CA LEU A 186 13.83 -8.06 1.42
C LEU A 186 13.26 -6.69 1.78
N ALA A 187 12.26 -6.21 1.03
CA ALA A 187 11.58 -4.94 1.30
C ALA A 187 10.97 -4.91 2.71
N VAL A 188 10.19 -5.93 3.07
CA VAL A 188 9.50 -5.98 4.37
C VAL A 188 10.48 -6.18 5.52
N ASN A 189 11.54 -6.97 5.34
CA ASN A 189 12.62 -7.09 6.31
C ASN A 189 13.27 -5.72 6.61
N TYR A 190 13.52 -4.92 5.56
CA TYR A 190 14.03 -3.56 5.72
C TYR A 190 13.02 -2.65 6.46
N ILE A 191 11.76 -2.64 6.03
CA ILE A 191 10.68 -1.83 6.64
C ILE A 191 10.53 -2.18 8.13
N HIS A 192 10.46 -3.48 8.47
CA HIS A 192 10.39 -3.97 9.84
C HIS A 192 11.65 -3.64 10.66
N GLY A 193 12.82 -3.63 10.02
CA GLY A 193 14.09 -3.22 10.62
C GLY A 193 14.15 -1.72 10.96
N LYS A 194 13.43 -0.88 10.20
CA LYS A 194 13.22 0.54 10.50
C LYS A 194 12.15 0.80 11.56
N GLY A 195 11.58 -0.26 12.15
CA GLY A 195 10.50 -0.14 13.12
C GLY A 195 9.20 0.34 12.50
N VAL A 196 8.95 0.03 11.22
CA VAL A 196 7.73 0.37 10.49
C VAL A 196 6.96 -0.92 10.16
N ILE A 197 5.63 -0.84 10.10
CA ILE A 197 4.77 -1.83 9.44
C ILE A 197 3.99 -1.18 8.30
N HIS A 198 3.74 -1.94 7.24
CA HIS A 198 3.09 -1.42 6.03
C HIS A 198 1.55 -1.42 6.14
N ARG A 199 0.96 -2.49 6.72
CA ARG A 199 -0.48 -2.71 6.94
C ARG A 199 -1.38 -2.90 5.71
N ASP A 200 -0.92 -2.56 4.51
CA ASP A 200 -1.69 -2.78 3.27
C ASP A 200 -0.88 -3.48 2.17
N ILE A 201 -0.16 -4.54 2.52
CA ILE A 201 0.57 -5.34 1.52
C ILE A 201 -0.45 -6.13 0.69
N LYS A 202 -0.49 -5.86 -0.62
CA LYS A 202 -1.32 -6.55 -1.60
C LYS A 202 -0.72 -6.41 -3.01
N PRO A 203 -1.11 -7.23 -4.00
CA PRO A 203 -0.59 -7.13 -5.36
C PRO A 203 -0.70 -5.71 -5.97
N ASP A 204 -1.77 -4.97 -5.70
CA ASP A 204 -1.96 -3.60 -6.21
C ASP A 204 -0.94 -2.58 -5.68
N ASN A 205 -0.39 -2.83 -4.48
CA ASN A 205 0.61 -1.97 -3.83
C ASN A 205 2.05 -2.44 -4.06
N ILE A 206 2.25 -3.31 -5.05
CA ILE A 206 3.55 -3.82 -5.47
C ILE A 206 3.69 -3.56 -6.96
N LEU A 207 4.65 -2.72 -7.35
CA LEU A 207 4.93 -2.40 -8.75
C LEU A 207 6.23 -3.03 -9.22
N PHE A 208 6.39 -3.19 -10.53
CA PHE A 208 7.68 -3.46 -11.16
C PHE A 208 8.36 -2.15 -11.58
N LYS A 209 9.62 -2.01 -11.20
CA LYS A 209 10.59 -1.06 -11.77
C LYS A 209 11.17 -1.65 -13.06
N GLU A 210 12.22 -1.01 -13.56
CA GLU A 210 13.09 -1.58 -14.58
C GLU A 210 13.67 -2.94 -14.16
N ASN A 211 14.02 -3.78 -15.15
CA ASN A 211 14.68 -5.08 -14.95
C ASN A 211 13.90 -6.08 -14.07
N ASN A 212 12.56 -5.97 -13.99
CA ASN A 212 11.69 -6.81 -13.15
C ASN A 212 12.00 -6.72 -11.63
N ASN A 213 12.56 -5.59 -11.20
CA ASN A 213 12.74 -5.33 -9.77
C ASN A 213 11.44 -4.84 -9.14
N LEU A 214 11.05 -5.37 -8.00
CA LEU A 214 9.83 -4.95 -7.31
C LEU A 214 10.02 -3.66 -6.54
N CYS A 215 8.91 -2.94 -6.35
CA CYS A 215 8.79 -1.74 -5.53
C CYS A 215 7.52 -1.86 -4.68
N VAL A 216 7.68 -1.89 -3.36
CA VAL A 216 6.54 -1.71 -2.44
C VAL A 216 6.19 -0.23 -2.40
N ILE A 217 4.93 0.07 -2.70
CA ILE A 217 4.38 1.43 -2.76
C ILE A 217 3.23 1.60 -1.76
N ASP A 218 2.74 2.83 -1.66
CA ASP A 218 1.57 3.25 -0.87
C ASP A 218 1.64 2.97 0.64
N PHE A 219 2.31 3.88 1.34
CA PHE A 219 2.49 3.85 2.80
C PHE A 219 1.36 4.61 3.54
N GLY A 220 0.20 4.82 2.91
CA GLY A 220 -0.92 5.58 3.48
C GLY A 220 -1.50 4.99 4.77
N LEU A 221 -1.35 3.68 5.00
CA LEU A 221 -1.74 2.99 6.24
C LEU A 221 -0.56 2.61 7.13
N ALA A 222 0.67 2.84 6.66
CA ALA A 222 1.88 2.45 7.37
C ALA A 222 2.04 3.22 8.69
N GLU A 223 2.77 2.62 9.63
CA GLU A 223 3.04 3.26 10.92
C GLU A 223 4.31 2.78 11.59
N PHE A 224 4.86 3.65 12.42
CA PHE A 224 5.94 3.29 13.33
C PHE A 224 5.41 2.37 14.43
N LEU A 225 6.08 1.24 14.59
CA LEU A 225 5.87 0.32 15.70
C LEU A 225 6.33 0.96 17.01
N PRO A 226 5.49 0.95 18.05
CA PRO A 226 5.96 1.26 19.39
C PRO A 226 7.02 0.26 19.85
N LYS A 227 7.79 0.61 20.89
CA LYS A 227 8.85 -0.26 21.44
C LYS A 227 8.35 -1.63 21.92
N ASP A 228 7.09 -1.71 22.35
CA ASP A 228 6.47 -2.97 22.77
C ASP A 228 6.08 -3.86 21.57
N GLY A 229 6.12 -3.33 20.33
CA GLY A 229 5.77 -4.04 19.10
C GLY A 229 4.26 -4.18 18.86
N PHE A 230 3.43 -3.58 19.71
CA PHE A 230 1.98 -3.72 19.65
C PHE A 230 1.31 -2.49 19.02
N VAL A 231 0.33 -2.73 18.16
CA VAL A 231 -0.48 -1.71 17.49
C VAL A 231 -1.96 -1.90 17.80
N LYS A 232 -2.75 -0.85 17.61
CA LYS A 232 -4.22 -0.96 17.68
C LYS A 232 -4.75 -1.62 16.40
N PRO A 233 -5.78 -2.47 16.48
CA PRO A 233 -6.51 -2.92 15.30
C PRO A 233 -6.98 -1.71 14.49
N ALA A 234 -6.79 -1.75 13.17
CA ALA A 234 -7.16 -0.68 12.25
C ALA A 234 -7.45 -1.27 10.87
N SER A 235 -7.98 -0.42 9.98
CA SER A 235 -8.38 -0.77 8.62
C SER A 235 -7.20 -1.12 7.70
N GLY A 236 -7.55 -1.66 6.54
CA GLY A 236 -6.71 -2.24 5.49
C GLY A 236 -7.64 -2.86 4.44
N THR A 237 -7.11 -3.58 3.46
CA THR A 237 -7.96 -4.31 2.51
C THR A 237 -8.44 -5.65 3.14
N PRO A 238 -9.75 -5.88 3.37
CA PRO A 238 -10.24 -7.00 4.19
C PRO A 238 -9.73 -8.39 3.80
N ALA A 239 -9.60 -8.69 2.50
CA ALA A 239 -9.11 -9.97 2.01
C ALA A 239 -7.64 -10.27 2.38
N PHE A 240 -6.87 -9.24 2.71
CA PHE A 240 -5.44 -9.32 3.08
C PHE A 240 -5.22 -9.12 4.58
N MET A 241 -6.27 -8.91 5.37
CA MET A 241 -6.16 -8.72 6.82
C MET A 241 -5.97 -10.04 7.55
N ALA A 242 -5.08 -10.03 8.54
CA ALA A 242 -4.85 -11.15 9.43
C ALA A 242 -6.05 -11.41 10.37
N PRO A 243 -6.29 -12.67 10.78
CA PRO A 243 -7.46 -13.05 11.58
C PRO A 243 -7.57 -12.30 12.92
N GLU A 244 -6.44 -11.97 13.54
CA GLU A 244 -6.38 -11.22 14.81
C GLU A 244 -6.90 -9.78 14.71
N LEU A 245 -7.00 -9.20 13.51
CA LEU A 245 -7.64 -7.89 13.30
C LEU A 245 -9.16 -7.93 13.50
N PHE A 246 -9.76 -9.12 13.41
CA PHE A 246 -11.19 -9.35 13.54
C PHE A 246 -11.59 -9.89 14.92
N ASP A 247 -10.69 -9.80 15.89
CA ASP A 247 -10.97 -10.11 17.28
C ASP A 247 -11.22 -8.81 18.06
N ASN A 248 -12.49 -8.58 18.40
CA ASN A 248 -12.93 -7.37 19.09
C ASN A 248 -12.44 -7.30 20.55
N GLU A 249 -11.96 -8.40 21.12
CA GLU A 249 -11.43 -8.44 22.49
C GLU A 249 -9.99 -7.94 22.57
N LEU A 250 -9.25 -7.97 21.44
CA LEU A 250 -7.85 -7.56 21.39
C LEU A 250 -7.71 -6.05 21.24
N LYS A 251 -7.39 -5.37 22.36
CA LYS A 251 -7.07 -3.93 22.35
C LYS A 251 -5.74 -3.59 21.66
N LYS A 252 -4.84 -4.58 21.58
CA LYS A 252 -3.49 -4.47 21.02
C LYS A 252 -3.11 -5.80 20.39
N ILE A 253 -2.44 -5.75 19.24
CA ILE A 253 -1.96 -6.91 18.48
C ILE A 253 -0.52 -6.70 18.04
N LYS A 254 0.24 -7.77 17.84
CA LYS A 254 1.61 -7.66 17.32
C LYS A 254 1.58 -7.15 15.89
N GLY A 255 2.32 -6.09 15.60
CA GLY A 255 2.25 -5.44 14.29
C GLY A 255 2.93 -6.22 13.16
N LYS A 256 4.17 -6.68 13.34
CA LYS A 256 4.94 -7.37 12.28
C LYS A 256 4.24 -8.60 11.68
N PRO A 257 3.60 -9.49 12.47
CA PRO A 257 2.87 -10.63 11.92
C PRO A 257 1.73 -10.27 10.95
N LEU A 258 1.17 -9.06 11.03
CA LEU A 258 0.12 -8.61 10.09
C LEU A 258 0.65 -8.56 8.66
N ASP A 259 1.81 -7.92 8.46
CA ASP A 259 2.44 -7.84 7.15
C ASP A 259 2.81 -9.23 6.60
N ILE A 260 3.25 -10.16 7.46
CA ILE A 260 3.55 -11.54 7.06
C ILE A 260 2.31 -12.26 6.52
N TRP A 261 1.17 -12.09 7.20
CA TRP A 261 -0.10 -12.64 6.71
C TRP A 261 -0.45 -12.07 5.34
N SER A 262 -0.41 -10.75 5.19
CA SER A 262 -0.73 -10.06 3.94
C SER A 262 0.23 -10.45 2.81
N MET A 263 1.51 -10.68 3.11
CA MET A 263 2.48 -11.28 2.18
C MET A 263 2.04 -12.70 1.76
N GLY A 264 1.66 -13.55 2.71
CA GLY A 264 1.16 -14.91 2.42
C GLY A 264 -0.07 -14.92 1.50
N VAL A 265 -1.03 -14.04 1.75
CA VAL A 265 -2.23 -13.88 0.89
C VAL A 265 -1.80 -13.40 -0.50
N THR A 266 -0.90 -12.41 -0.57
CA THR A 266 -0.35 -11.91 -1.84
C THR A 266 0.30 -13.03 -2.65
N LEU A 267 1.13 -13.85 -2.03
CA LEU A 267 1.79 -15.00 -2.68
C LEU A 267 0.77 -16.04 -3.18
N TYR A 268 -0.24 -16.36 -2.37
CA TYR A 268 -1.29 -17.29 -2.75
C TYR A 268 -2.03 -16.78 -4.00
N VAL A 269 -2.43 -15.50 -3.97
CA VAL A 269 -3.22 -14.87 -5.03
C VAL A 269 -2.46 -14.85 -6.36
N ILE A 270 -1.18 -14.48 -6.37
CA ILE A 270 -0.40 -14.49 -7.62
C ILE A 270 -0.09 -15.90 -8.11
N ALA A 271 0.01 -16.89 -7.21
CA ALA A 271 0.37 -18.27 -7.56
C ALA A 271 -0.82 -19.10 -8.06
N PHE A 272 -2.06 -18.75 -7.69
CA PHE A 272 -3.25 -19.53 -8.02
C PHE A 272 -4.37 -18.72 -8.69
N ALA A 273 -4.24 -17.40 -8.81
CA ALA A 273 -5.27 -16.51 -9.33
C ALA A 273 -6.63 -16.64 -8.61
N GLU A 274 -6.60 -16.90 -7.30
CA GLU A 274 -7.77 -16.90 -6.42
C GLU A 274 -7.36 -16.44 -5.02
N PHE A 275 -8.31 -15.95 -4.22
CA PHE A 275 -8.03 -15.68 -2.80
C PHE A 275 -8.03 -16.98 -1.98
N PRO A 276 -7.16 -17.10 -0.96
CA PRO A 276 -7.14 -18.27 -0.08
C PRO A 276 -8.41 -18.40 0.78
N PHE A 277 -9.13 -17.29 0.98
CA PHE A 277 -10.29 -17.19 1.86
C PHE A 277 -11.41 -16.39 1.17
N ASN A 278 -12.31 -17.08 0.46
CA ASN A 278 -13.43 -16.45 -0.24
C ASN A 278 -14.71 -16.45 0.60
N GLY A 279 -15.41 -15.31 0.64
CA GLY A 279 -16.73 -15.17 1.26
C GLY A 279 -17.64 -14.28 0.40
N SER A 280 -18.96 -14.59 0.39
CA SER A 280 -19.98 -13.86 -0.37
C SER A 280 -20.23 -12.45 0.14
N THR A 281 -20.00 -12.23 1.43
CA THR A 281 -20.09 -10.94 2.11
C THR A 281 -18.83 -10.68 2.92
N ILE A 282 -18.62 -9.43 3.35
CA ILE A 282 -17.49 -9.09 4.24
C ILE A 282 -17.54 -9.93 5.53
N LEU A 283 -18.73 -10.14 6.10
CA LEU A 283 -18.89 -10.97 7.31
C LEU A 283 -18.56 -12.43 7.04
N ASP A 284 -18.99 -12.98 5.90
CA ASP A 284 -18.63 -14.36 5.51
C ASP A 284 -17.13 -14.51 5.29
N MET A 285 -16.50 -13.53 4.64
CA MET A 285 -15.05 -13.51 4.41
C MET A 285 -14.30 -13.52 5.75
N ILE A 286 -14.72 -12.69 6.71
CA ILE A 286 -14.15 -12.66 8.06
C ILE A 286 -14.30 -14.04 8.73
N ASN A 287 -15.49 -14.66 8.65
CA ASN A 287 -15.72 -15.99 9.22
C ASN A 287 -14.82 -17.06 8.59
N VAL A 288 -14.60 -16.99 7.27
CA VAL A 288 -13.70 -17.90 6.54
C VAL A 288 -12.24 -17.65 6.94
N ILE A 289 -11.81 -16.40 7.03
CA ILE A 289 -10.46 -16.03 7.47
C ILE A 289 -10.21 -16.50 8.90
N LYS A 290 -11.18 -16.43 9.81
CA LYS A 290 -10.99 -16.87 11.20
C LYS A 290 -11.05 -18.39 11.35
N GLY A 291 -11.99 -19.06 10.68
CA GLY A 291 -12.38 -20.43 11.00
C GLY A 291 -11.99 -21.51 9.99
N LYS A 292 -11.86 -21.19 8.70
CA LYS A 292 -11.57 -22.22 7.68
C LYS A 292 -10.07 -22.46 7.55
N SER A 293 -9.72 -23.74 7.44
CA SER A 293 -8.36 -24.19 7.09
C SER A 293 -7.98 -23.71 5.69
N LEU A 294 -6.69 -23.43 5.51
CA LEU A 294 -6.13 -23.10 4.21
C LEU A 294 -6.22 -24.29 3.27
N MET A 295 -6.80 -24.09 2.09
CA MET A 295 -6.84 -25.09 1.01
C MET A 295 -5.80 -24.72 -0.03
N ILE A 296 -4.84 -25.59 -0.29
CA ILE A 296 -3.80 -25.37 -1.33
C ILE A 296 -3.95 -26.48 -2.38
N PRO A 297 -4.05 -26.15 -3.69
CA PRO A 297 -4.21 -27.14 -4.75
C PRO A 297 -3.18 -28.26 -4.72
N ALA A 298 -3.62 -29.51 -4.98
CA ALA A 298 -2.77 -30.70 -4.85
C ALA A 298 -1.51 -30.68 -5.72
N TYR A 299 -1.55 -29.99 -6.87
CA TYR A 299 -0.43 -29.82 -7.78
C TYR A 299 0.62 -28.80 -7.32
N CYS A 300 0.38 -28.09 -6.21
CA CYS A 300 1.31 -27.08 -5.70
C CYS A 300 2.68 -27.69 -5.34
N ASN A 301 3.75 -27.00 -5.71
CA ASN A 301 5.10 -27.32 -5.29
C ASN A 301 5.19 -27.47 -3.76
N SER A 302 5.87 -28.52 -3.30
CA SER A 302 5.90 -28.88 -1.88
C SER A 302 6.57 -27.84 -0.98
N ASP A 303 7.57 -27.11 -1.47
CA ASP A 303 8.24 -26.05 -0.72
C ASP A 303 7.37 -24.78 -0.68
N LEU A 304 6.70 -24.42 -1.79
CA LEU A 304 5.72 -23.33 -1.82
C LEU A 304 4.53 -23.60 -0.87
N ARG A 305 4.01 -24.83 -0.86
CA ARG A 305 2.94 -25.26 0.04
C ARG A 305 3.30 -25.00 1.50
N LYS A 306 4.48 -25.45 1.92
CA LYS A 306 4.97 -25.27 3.30
C LYS A 306 5.15 -23.79 3.65
N LEU A 307 5.66 -22.99 2.72
CA LEU A 307 5.80 -21.55 2.91
C LEU A 307 4.43 -20.90 3.13
N LEU A 308 3.43 -21.20 2.29
CA LEU A 308 2.07 -20.67 2.41
C LEU A 308 1.41 -21.06 3.73
N GLU A 309 1.53 -22.33 4.14
CA GLU A 309 1.02 -22.83 5.43
C GLU A 309 1.63 -22.07 6.61
N ARG A 310 2.93 -21.73 6.54
CA ARG A 310 3.65 -20.99 7.59
C ARG A 310 3.34 -19.50 7.62
N CYS A 311 3.14 -18.86 6.46
CA CYS A 311 2.73 -17.46 6.35
C CYS A 311 1.27 -17.24 6.77
N LEU A 312 0.39 -18.18 6.43
CA LEU A 312 -1.06 -18.13 6.68
C LEU A 312 -1.48 -18.93 7.92
N GLU A 313 -0.55 -19.12 8.85
CA GLU A 313 -0.82 -19.62 10.19
C GLU A 313 -1.69 -18.59 10.94
N LYS A 314 -2.83 -19.06 11.46
CA LYS A 314 -3.84 -18.21 12.09
C LYS A 314 -3.34 -17.63 13.40
N ASN A 315 -2.56 -18.39 14.18
CA ASN A 315 -2.00 -17.90 15.42
C ASN A 315 -0.75 -17.03 15.13
N PRO A 316 -0.77 -15.71 15.41
CA PRO A 316 0.36 -14.83 15.12
C PRO A 316 1.65 -15.19 15.87
N GLU A 317 1.58 -15.94 16.98
CA GLU A 317 2.76 -16.43 17.72
C GLU A 317 3.45 -17.61 17.04
N LYS A 318 2.72 -18.35 16.20
CA LYS A 318 3.24 -19.50 15.43
C LYS A 318 3.54 -19.16 13.98
N ARG A 319 3.02 -18.02 13.50
CA ARG A 319 3.24 -17.51 12.16
C ARG A 319 4.73 -17.23 11.95
N ILE A 320 5.23 -17.61 10.78
CA ILE A 320 6.64 -17.43 10.41
C ILE A 320 7.07 -15.97 10.58
N THR A 321 8.29 -15.76 11.05
CA THR A 321 8.88 -14.43 11.18
C THR A 321 9.60 -14.00 9.90
N ILE A 322 9.86 -12.70 9.75
CA ILE A 322 10.60 -12.20 8.58
C ILE A 322 12.03 -12.74 8.56
N GLU A 323 12.64 -12.94 9.73
CA GLU A 323 13.97 -13.51 9.89
C GLU A 323 14.04 -14.99 9.48
N GLU A 324 12.95 -15.74 9.68
CA GLU A 324 12.83 -17.12 9.20
C GLU A 324 12.56 -17.19 7.70
N LEU A 325 11.79 -16.25 7.13
CA LEU A 325 11.55 -16.16 5.70
C LEU A 325 12.84 -16.00 4.89
N LEU A 326 13.81 -15.23 5.39
CA LEU A 326 15.13 -15.08 4.76
C LEU A 326 15.88 -16.41 4.54
N ARG A 327 15.50 -17.46 5.29
CA ARG A 327 16.13 -18.79 5.26
C ARG A 327 15.19 -19.88 4.72
N ASP A 328 14.01 -19.50 4.21
CA ASP A 328 13.00 -20.48 3.81
C ASP A 328 13.47 -21.34 2.61
N PRO A 329 13.23 -22.67 2.61
CA PRO A 329 13.65 -23.55 1.52
C PRO A 329 13.09 -23.19 0.13
N PHE A 330 11.86 -22.69 0.03
CA PHE A 330 11.28 -22.29 -1.26
C PHE A 330 12.01 -21.08 -1.83
N LEU A 331 12.32 -20.12 -0.97
CA LEU A 331 12.95 -18.86 -1.36
C LEU A 331 14.43 -19.00 -1.59
N THR A 332 15.12 -19.78 -0.76
CA THR A 332 16.56 -20.01 -0.86
C THR A 332 16.93 -21.15 -1.82
N GLU A 333 15.94 -21.82 -2.40
CA GLU A 333 16.10 -23.07 -3.15
C GLU A 333 16.97 -24.08 -2.37
N ARG A 334 16.58 -24.30 -1.11
CA ARG A 334 17.30 -25.16 -0.15
C ARG A 334 18.76 -24.73 0.06
N GLY A 335 18.99 -23.43 0.15
CA GLY A 335 20.30 -22.84 0.44
C GLY A 335 21.19 -22.55 -0.78
N LYS A 336 20.72 -22.79 -2.01
CA LYS A 336 21.47 -22.44 -3.24
C LYS A 336 21.57 -20.92 -3.46
N HIS A 337 20.53 -20.18 -3.07
CA HIS A 337 20.42 -18.74 -3.32
C HIS A 337 20.03 -17.99 -2.05
N HIS A 338 21.01 -17.48 -1.32
CA HIS A 338 20.75 -16.73 -0.09
C HIS A 338 19.97 -15.42 -0.36
N LEU A 339 19.18 -15.01 0.63
CA LEU A 339 18.61 -13.67 0.71
C LEU A 339 19.53 -12.85 1.61
N THR A 340 20.51 -12.17 1.02
CA THR A 340 21.34 -11.22 1.77
C THR A 340 20.63 -9.88 1.79
N SER A 341 20.31 -9.36 2.98
CA SER A 341 19.88 -7.98 3.11
C SER A 341 21.00 -7.08 2.59
N SER A 342 20.74 -6.33 1.52
CA SER A 342 21.68 -5.32 1.02
C SER A 342 21.96 -4.32 2.14
N SER A 343 23.25 -4.05 2.36
CA SER A 343 23.79 -3.29 3.48
C SER A 343 23.12 -1.93 3.64
N ILE A 344 22.75 -1.59 4.89
CA ILE A 344 22.28 -0.28 5.31
C ILE A 344 23.30 0.79 4.88
N VAL A 345 22.98 1.59 3.86
CA VAL A 345 23.66 2.87 3.63
C VAL A 345 22.88 3.92 4.40
N THR A 346 23.37 4.26 5.59
CA THR A 346 22.89 5.41 6.36
C THR A 346 23.53 6.67 5.76
N ALA A 347 22.85 7.31 4.81
CA ALA A 347 23.16 8.68 4.39
C ALA A 347 22.04 9.60 4.87
N PHE A 348 22.13 10.03 6.14
CA PHE A 348 21.36 11.16 6.67
C PHE A 348 22.28 12.37 6.75
N SER A 349 22.06 13.34 5.86
CA SER A 349 22.59 14.73 5.82
C SER A 349 22.57 15.11 4.34
N SER A 350 21.61 15.87 3.79
CA SER A 350 21.58 17.33 3.93
C SER A 350 20.43 18.01 3.12
N ILE A 351 19.21 17.46 3.06
CA ILE A 351 18.17 17.97 2.12
C ILE A 351 16.95 18.66 2.79
N TRP A 352 16.87 18.74 4.12
CA TRP A 352 15.67 19.31 4.77
C TRP A 352 15.98 20.34 5.85
N GLU A 353 16.49 21.50 5.42
CA GLU A 353 16.20 22.78 6.07
C GLU A 353 15.06 23.43 5.30
N ILE A 354 13.84 23.41 5.87
CA ILE A 354 12.72 24.38 5.78
C ILE A 354 11.60 23.89 6.69
#